data_AF-A0A3N5NLX7-F1
#
_entry.id   AF-A0A3N5NLX7-F1
#
_cell.length_a   1.000
_cell.length_b   1.000
_cell.length_c   1.000
_cell.angle_alpha   90.00
_cell.angle_beta   90.00
_cell.angle_gamma   90.00
#
_symmetry.space_group_name_H-M   'P 1'
#
loop_
_entity.id
_entity.type
_entity.pdbx_description
1 polymer ?
#
loop_
_entity_poly.entity_id
_entity_poly.type
_entity_poly.pdbx_seq_one_letter_code
_entity_poly.pdbx_strand_id
1 'polypeptide(L)'
;MTKILRAVAVAACLGASASGQAPPAAQTWSGVISDSKCGASHQAIAAPGGMTERECAFHCLKGLARYVVVDEQQNVIPIANQDFAGIPLRLARPVRVTGILTDKGIVISRIELPVVHSHIGHVMIAWRDTPGTVGLLTVALSDTRVAAAHALLTSKSTSLDELKLHAGHVLHALDPAVEPKGPASGYGAKKATAGALQHVGFAAAVDTASAEVKSRAAVVSAGLTETNAAIDRALVVAQNIRAATSPADAAALARELPALTAEIGAGLDRAQQEMRLMMKAEGL
;
A
#
# COMPACT_ATOMS: atom_id res chain seq x y z
N MET A 1 -35.47 85.54 37.99
CA MET A 1 -35.17 85.03 36.63
C MET A 1 -34.21 83.86 36.79
N THR A 2 -34.74 82.68 37.11
CA THR A 2 -34.98 81.53 36.21
C THR A 2 -33.71 80.72 35.92
N LYS A 3 -33.60 79.56 36.60
CA LYS A 3 -32.62 78.49 36.43
C LYS A 3 -32.78 77.81 35.07
N ILE A 4 -31.68 77.35 34.45
CA ILE A 4 -31.72 76.16 33.57
C ILE A 4 -30.44 75.33 33.78
N LEU A 5 -30.60 74.19 34.47
CA LEU A 5 -29.65 73.10 34.58
C LEU A 5 -29.71 72.27 33.28
N ARG A 6 -28.59 72.04 32.59
CA ARG A 6 -28.51 71.11 31.45
C ARG A 6 -28.05 69.73 31.93
N ALA A 7 -28.93 68.75 31.84
CA ALA A 7 -28.64 67.34 32.08
C ALA A 7 -27.88 66.74 30.87
N VAL A 8 -26.82 66.00 31.15
CA VAL A 8 -26.08 65.18 30.17
C VAL A 8 -26.60 63.74 30.30
N ALA A 9 -27.19 63.21 29.23
CA ALA A 9 -27.59 61.82 29.13
C ALA A 9 -26.47 61.02 28.44
N VAL A 10 -25.91 60.04 29.15
CA VAL A 10 -24.98 59.04 28.59
C VAL A 10 -25.81 57.84 28.15
N ALA A 11 -25.89 57.61 26.84
CA ALA A 11 -26.53 56.42 26.27
C ALA A 11 -25.49 55.29 26.19
N ALA A 12 -25.66 54.26 27.02
CA ALA A 12 -24.87 53.04 26.97
C ALA A 12 -25.48 52.08 25.93
N CYS A 13 -24.80 51.92 24.79
CA CYS A 13 -25.13 50.88 23.81
C CYS A 13 -24.51 49.55 24.24
N LEU A 14 -25.34 48.62 24.73
CA LEU A 14 -24.98 47.21 24.91
C LEU A 14 -24.98 46.52 23.54
N GLY A 15 -23.80 46.31 22.96
CA GLY A 15 -23.61 45.46 21.80
C GLY A 15 -23.66 43.99 22.21
N ALA A 16 -24.69 43.26 21.77
CA ALA A 16 -24.74 41.81 21.91
C ALA A 16 -23.81 41.17 20.87
N SER A 17 -22.64 40.70 21.33
CA SER A 17 -21.72 39.90 20.51
C SER A 17 -22.29 38.49 20.36
N ALA A 18 -22.90 38.19 19.22
CA ALA A 18 -23.20 36.82 18.83
C ALA A 18 -21.87 36.09 18.55
N SER A 19 -21.35 35.37 19.53
CA SER A 19 -20.22 34.45 19.37
C SER A 19 -20.69 33.22 18.57
N GLY A 20 -20.72 33.34 17.25
CA GLY A 20 -20.89 32.19 16.36
C GLY A 20 -19.63 31.33 16.40
N GLN A 21 -19.68 30.22 17.14
CA GLN A 21 -18.65 29.18 17.05
C GLN A 21 -18.72 28.53 15.67
N ALA A 22 -17.60 28.53 14.96
CA ALA A 22 -17.46 27.82 13.71
C ALA A 22 -17.79 26.33 13.93
N PRO A 23 -18.49 25.68 12.98
CA PRO A 23 -18.82 24.26 13.12
C PRO A 23 -17.55 23.43 13.31
N PRO A 24 -17.57 22.40 14.17
CA PRO A 24 -16.40 21.58 14.46
C PRO A 24 -15.90 20.90 13.18
N ALA A 25 -14.60 21.06 12.91
CA ALA A 25 -13.96 20.47 11.75
C ALA A 25 -13.88 18.94 11.89
N ALA A 26 -14.00 18.24 10.76
CA ALA A 26 -13.80 16.80 10.73
C ALA A 26 -12.35 16.45 11.10
N GLN A 27 -12.19 15.45 11.96
CA GLN A 27 -10.92 14.90 12.41
C GLN A 27 -10.81 13.43 11.97
N THR A 28 -9.60 12.87 12.03
CA THR A 28 -9.36 11.46 11.71
C THR A 28 -8.70 10.74 12.88
N TRP A 29 -9.21 9.56 13.18
CA TRP A 29 -8.70 8.64 14.20
C TRP A 29 -8.20 7.36 13.54
N SER A 30 -6.99 6.93 13.91
CA SER A 30 -6.47 5.60 13.58
C SER A 30 -6.77 4.66 14.73
N GLY A 31 -7.17 3.43 14.43
CA GLY A 31 -7.50 2.45 15.46
C GLY A 31 -8.16 1.21 14.90
N VAL A 32 -8.84 0.47 15.77
CA VAL A 32 -9.62 -0.73 15.42
C VAL A 32 -11.09 -0.48 15.75
N ILE A 33 -11.99 -0.83 14.83
CA ILE A 33 -13.42 -0.87 15.16
C ILE A 33 -13.66 -2.08 16.07
N SER A 34 -14.15 -1.83 17.27
CA SER A 34 -14.42 -2.83 18.32
C SER A 34 -15.86 -2.72 18.81
N ASP A 35 -16.20 -3.44 19.87
CA ASP A 35 -17.46 -3.33 20.59
C ASP A 35 -17.28 -2.67 21.96
N SER A 36 -18.33 -2.06 22.50
CA SER A 36 -18.30 -1.30 23.76
C SER A 36 -18.22 -2.18 25.01
N LYS A 37 -18.38 -3.51 24.89
CA LYS A 37 -18.35 -4.43 26.03
C LYS A 37 -16.92 -4.86 26.34
N CYS A 38 -16.15 -5.18 25.30
CA CYS A 38 -14.74 -5.52 25.43
C CYS A 38 -13.83 -4.31 25.18
N GLY A 39 -14.17 -3.44 24.23
CA GLY A 39 -13.39 -2.25 23.91
C GLY A 39 -11.93 -2.61 23.59
N ALA A 40 -11.01 -2.03 24.36
CA ALA A 40 -9.57 -2.27 24.26
C ALA A 40 -9.14 -3.69 24.72
N SER A 41 -9.99 -4.42 25.45
CA SER A 41 -9.65 -5.75 25.97
C SER A 41 -9.63 -6.86 24.93
N HIS A 42 -9.95 -6.59 23.66
CA HIS A 42 -9.88 -7.58 22.57
C HIS A 42 -8.48 -8.20 22.40
N GLN A 43 -7.43 -7.44 22.69
CA GLN A 43 -6.05 -7.95 22.66
C GLN A 43 -5.67 -8.79 23.89
N ALA A 44 -6.46 -8.74 24.96
CA ALA A 44 -6.14 -9.33 26.26
C ALA A 44 -6.90 -10.63 26.56
N ILE A 45 -7.89 -10.99 25.75
CA ILE A 45 -8.73 -12.18 25.98
C ILE A 45 -8.66 -13.06 24.74
N ALA A 46 -8.06 -14.24 24.87
CA ALA A 46 -8.19 -15.27 23.85
C ALA A 46 -9.68 -15.57 23.65
N ALA A 47 -10.17 -15.41 22.43
CA ALA A 47 -11.58 -15.55 22.17
C ALA A 47 -12.05 -16.96 22.60
N PRO A 48 -13.12 -17.07 23.42
CA PRO A 48 -13.57 -18.36 23.92
C PRO A 48 -13.86 -19.32 22.77
N GLY A 49 -13.43 -20.58 22.89
CA GLY A 49 -13.78 -21.61 21.90
C GLY A 49 -13.07 -21.52 20.54
N GLY A 50 -11.96 -20.80 20.44
CA GLY A 50 -11.13 -20.77 19.22
C GLY A 50 -11.69 -19.94 18.07
N MET A 51 -12.68 -19.07 18.35
CA MET A 51 -13.22 -18.11 17.38
C MET A 51 -12.21 -17.00 17.07
N THR A 52 -12.39 -16.32 15.94
CA THR A 52 -11.64 -15.10 15.61
C THR A 52 -12.09 -13.93 16.49
N GLU A 53 -11.22 -12.94 16.66
CA GLU A 53 -11.53 -11.68 17.37
C GLU A 53 -12.80 -11.02 16.81
N ARG A 54 -12.93 -11.04 15.47
CA ARG A 54 -14.09 -10.51 14.75
C ARG A 54 -15.39 -11.24 15.10
N GLU A 55 -15.36 -12.57 15.17
CA GLU A 55 -16.53 -13.37 15.58
C GLU A 55 -16.92 -13.07 17.03
N CYS A 56 -15.92 -12.93 17.91
CA CYS A 56 -16.14 -12.54 19.30
C CYS A 56 -16.81 -11.17 19.42
N ALA A 57 -16.33 -10.18 18.67
CA ALA A 57 -16.90 -8.84 18.63
C ALA A 57 -18.35 -8.88 18.12
N PHE A 58 -18.64 -9.67 17.07
CA PHE A 58 -20.01 -9.85 16.58
C PHE A 58 -20.93 -10.46 17.63
N HIS A 59 -20.44 -11.39 18.47
CA HIS A 59 -21.23 -11.91 19.59
C HIS A 59 -21.60 -10.84 20.61
N CYS A 60 -20.68 -9.94 20.95
CA CYS A 60 -20.96 -8.82 21.86
C CYS A 60 -21.99 -7.85 21.27
N LEU A 61 -21.90 -7.55 19.97
CA LEU A 61 -22.84 -6.68 19.27
C LEU A 61 -24.25 -7.29 19.21
N LYS A 62 -24.38 -8.62 19.05
CA LYS A 62 -25.68 -9.32 19.19
C LYS A 62 -26.25 -9.20 20.60
N GLY A 63 -25.38 -9.11 21.61
CA GLY A 63 -25.72 -8.84 23.00
C GLY A 63 -25.96 -7.36 23.32
N LEU A 64 -26.26 -6.53 22.31
CA LEU A 64 -26.54 -5.09 22.42
C LEU A 64 -25.34 -4.20 22.78
N ALA A 65 -24.11 -4.69 22.65
CA ALA A 65 -22.94 -3.80 22.65
C ALA A 65 -23.00 -2.84 21.45
N ARG A 66 -22.33 -1.70 21.57
CA ARG A 66 -22.22 -0.68 20.52
C ARG A 66 -20.85 -0.72 19.87
N TYR A 67 -20.75 -0.34 18.61
CA TYR A 67 -19.47 -0.11 17.94
C TYR A 67 -18.72 1.06 18.57
N VAL A 68 -17.42 0.90 18.72
CA VAL A 68 -16.48 1.90 19.21
C VAL A 68 -15.21 1.86 18.35
N VAL A 69 -14.42 2.94 18.37
CA VAL A 69 -13.04 2.92 17.87
C VAL A 69 -12.13 2.75 19.08
N VAL A 70 -11.23 1.77 19.06
CA VAL A 70 -10.12 1.69 20.00
C VAL A 70 -8.91 2.29 19.31
N ASP A 71 -8.42 3.43 19.79
CA ASP A 71 -7.24 4.07 19.21
C ASP A 71 -5.93 3.35 19.61
N GLU A 72 -4.82 3.81 19.04
CA GLU A 72 -3.50 3.24 19.30
C GLU A 72 -3.05 3.39 20.76
N GLN A 73 -3.60 4.37 21.49
CA GLN A 73 -3.37 4.58 22.92
C GLN A 73 -4.34 3.77 23.80
N GLN A 74 -5.12 2.86 23.21
CA GLN A 74 -6.12 2.03 23.88
C GLN A 74 -7.32 2.81 24.44
N ASN A 75 -7.56 4.04 23.98
CA ASN A 75 -8.78 4.76 24.34
C ASN A 75 -9.97 4.19 23.58
N VAL A 76 -11.08 4.00 24.29
CA VAL A 76 -12.35 3.57 23.71
C VAL A 76 -13.18 4.79 23.35
N ILE A 77 -13.26 5.09 22.06
CA ILE A 77 -13.98 6.25 21.52
C ILE A 77 -15.35 5.79 20.99
N PRO A 78 -16.47 6.27 21.55
CA PRO A 78 -17.80 5.88 21.08
C PRO A 78 -18.06 6.31 19.63
N ILE A 79 -18.85 5.53 18.91
CA ILE A 79 -19.38 5.91 17.59
C ILE A 79 -20.84 6.32 17.76
N ALA A 80 -21.21 7.52 17.31
CA ALA A 80 -22.58 8.04 17.48
C ALA A 80 -23.54 7.40 16.46
N ASN A 81 -23.17 7.40 15.17
CA ASN A 81 -23.93 6.83 14.06
C ASN A 81 -23.56 5.35 13.82
N GLN A 82 -24.07 4.49 14.69
CA GLN A 82 -23.83 3.03 14.74
C GLN A 82 -24.16 2.29 13.44
N ASP A 83 -24.98 2.89 12.59
CA ASP A 83 -25.49 2.39 11.32
C ASP A 83 -24.67 2.86 10.10
N PHE A 84 -23.57 3.60 10.31
CA PHE A 84 -22.73 4.04 9.20
C PHE A 84 -22.24 2.87 8.36
N ALA A 85 -22.44 2.97 7.04
CA ALA A 85 -22.11 1.92 6.10
C ALA A 85 -20.62 1.56 6.16
N GLY A 86 -20.32 0.26 6.27
CA GLY A 86 -18.96 -0.26 6.29
C GLY A 86 -18.38 -0.53 7.68
N ILE A 87 -19.02 -0.07 8.77
CA ILE A 87 -18.62 -0.45 10.14
C ILE A 87 -18.55 -1.99 10.28
N PRO A 88 -19.59 -2.77 9.91
CA PRO A 88 -19.52 -4.23 10.08
C PRO A 88 -18.41 -4.85 9.24
N LEU A 89 -18.08 -4.30 8.06
CA LEU A 89 -17.01 -4.81 7.18
C LEU A 89 -15.62 -4.65 7.79
N ARG A 90 -15.45 -3.69 8.71
CA ARG A 90 -14.16 -3.33 9.31
C ARG A 90 -14.05 -3.69 10.80
N LEU A 91 -15.02 -4.38 11.36
CA LEU A 91 -14.97 -4.89 12.74
C LEU A 91 -13.72 -5.75 12.99
N ALA A 92 -13.04 -5.52 14.11
CA ALA A 92 -11.77 -6.14 14.50
C ALA A 92 -10.68 -6.02 13.42
N ARG A 93 -10.68 -4.91 12.67
CA ARG A 93 -9.63 -4.57 11.70
C ARG A 93 -9.14 -3.15 11.92
N PRO A 94 -7.84 -2.90 11.70
CA PRO A 94 -7.31 -1.55 11.64
C PRO A 94 -8.03 -0.69 10.61
N VAL A 95 -8.30 0.57 10.98
CA VAL A 95 -9.01 1.56 10.16
C VAL A 95 -8.48 2.97 10.41
N ARG A 96 -8.77 3.85 9.46
CA ARG A 96 -8.82 5.29 9.68
C ARG A 96 -10.27 5.75 9.60
N VAL A 97 -10.78 6.33 10.67
CA VAL A 97 -12.14 6.83 10.76
C VAL A 97 -12.09 8.35 10.71
N THR A 98 -12.77 8.96 9.74
CA THR A 98 -12.93 10.42 9.66
C THR A 98 -14.35 10.80 10.05
N GLY A 99 -14.50 11.86 10.85
CA GLY A 99 -15.79 12.32 11.33
C GLY A 99 -15.70 13.51 12.27
N ILE A 100 -16.82 13.86 12.90
CA ILE A 100 -16.88 14.93 13.91
C ILE A 100 -17.06 14.29 15.28
N LEU A 101 -16.21 14.65 16.24
CA LEU A 101 -16.36 14.22 17.63
C LEU A 101 -17.45 15.04 18.32
N THR A 102 -18.43 14.37 18.90
CA THR A 102 -19.52 14.97 19.69
C THR A 102 -19.51 14.44 21.12
N ASP A 103 -20.40 14.95 21.96
CA ASP A 103 -20.69 14.40 23.29
C ASP A 103 -21.13 12.92 23.27
N LYS A 104 -21.73 12.48 22.15
CA LYS A 104 -22.20 11.10 21.94
C LYS A 104 -21.19 10.19 21.24
N GLY A 105 -20.01 10.72 20.89
CA GLY A 105 -18.98 10.02 20.13
C GLY A 105 -18.78 10.55 18.72
N ILE A 106 -18.00 9.82 17.92
CA ILE A 106 -17.68 10.17 16.53
C ILE A 106 -18.91 9.97 15.67
N VAL A 107 -19.35 11.03 14.99
CA VAL A 107 -20.24 10.92 13.83
C VAL A 107 -19.37 10.68 12.61
N ILE A 108 -19.28 9.41 12.19
CA ILE A 108 -18.43 8.96 11.09
C ILE A 108 -18.96 9.50 9.76
N SER A 109 -18.05 10.06 8.96
CA SER A 109 -18.30 10.42 7.57
C SER A 109 -17.49 9.56 6.58
N ARG A 110 -16.43 8.89 7.04
CA ARG A 110 -15.60 8.00 6.19
C ARG A 110 -14.89 6.94 7.02
N ILE A 111 -14.74 5.74 6.46
CA ILE A 111 -13.87 4.69 6.97
C ILE A 111 -12.91 4.25 5.86
N GLU A 112 -11.62 4.36 6.12
CA GLU A 112 -10.53 4.02 5.20
C GLU A 112 -9.67 2.90 5.79
N LEU A 113 -8.90 2.24 4.93
CA LEU A 113 -7.81 1.38 5.38
C LEU A 113 -6.71 2.24 6.05
N PRO A 114 -5.90 1.65 6.95
CA PRO A 114 -4.64 2.27 7.33
C PRO A 114 -3.78 2.53 6.10
N VAL A 115 -3.04 3.65 6.11
CA VAL A 115 -2.18 4.06 4.99
C VAL A 115 -1.15 2.97 4.67
N VAL A 116 -0.61 2.31 5.70
CA VAL A 116 0.29 1.14 5.58
C VAL A 116 -0.34 0.06 4.69
N HIS A 117 -1.61 -0.30 4.96
CA HIS A 117 -2.30 -1.36 4.24
C HIS A 117 -2.56 -0.99 2.78
N SER A 118 -2.83 0.27 2.48
CA SER A 118 -2.95 0.75 1.10
C SER A 118 -1.64 0.57 0.32
N HIS A 119 -0.50 0.92 0.91
CA HIS A 119 0.80 0.74 0.26
C HIS A 119 1.17 -0.72 0.07
N ILE A 120 0.94 -1.58 1.08
CA ILE A 120 1.09 -3.04 0.94
C ILE A 120 0.18 -3.57 -0.17
N GLY A 121 -1.07 -3.09 -0.24
CA GLY A 121 -2.04 -3.45 -1.27
C GLY A 121 -1.60 -3.07 -2.68
N HIS A 122 -0.96 -1.91 -2.88
CA HIS A 122 -0.42 -1.53 -4.19
C HIS A 122 0.68 -2.48 -4.68
N VAL A 123 1.50 -2.97 -3.76
CA VAL A 123 2.59 -3.90 -4.07
C VAL A 123 2.04 -5.28 -4.43
N MET A 124 1.07 -5.78 -3.66
CA MET A 124 0.67 -7.20 -3.70
C MET A 124 -0.63 -7.49 -4.44
N ILE A 125 -1.57 -6.53 -4.47
CA ILE A 125 -2.97 -6.79 -4.86
C ILE A 125 -3.29 -6.06 -6.15
N ALA A 126 -3.21 -4.73 -6.16
CA ALA A 126 -3.68 -3.91 -7.27
C ALA A 126 -2.97 -2.57 -7.38
N TRP A 127 -2.48 -2.23 -8.57
CA TRP A 127 -2.01 -0.89 -8.90
C TRP A 127 -2.66 -0.44 -10.20
N ARG A 128 -3.27 0.75 -10.19
CA ARG A 128 -4.13 1.23 -11.27
C ARG A 128 -3.45 1.31 -12.65
N ASP A 129 -2.14 1.50 -12.67
CA ASP A 129 -1.40 1.69 -13.91
C ASP A 129 -0.85 0.37 -14.48
N THR A 130 -0.96 -0.76 -13.76
CA THR A 130 -0.52 -2.06 -14.29
C THR A 130 -1.58 -2.66 -15.21
N PRO A 131 -1.17 -3.44 -16.22
CA PRO A 131 -2.09 -4.21 -17.03
C PRO A 131 -2.94 -5.16 -16.18
N GLY A 132 -4.26 -5.10 -16.34
CA GLY A 132 -5.20 -5.89 -15.55
C GLY A 132 -5.34 -5.44 -14.09
N THR A 133 -4.80 -4.28 -13.72
CA THR A 133 -4.91 -3.70 -12.37
C THR A 133 -4.40 -4.64 -11.27
N VAL A 134 -3.34 -5.39 -11.56
CA VAL A 134 -2.70 -6.31 -10.60
C VAL A 134 -1.63 -5.59 -9.76
N GLY A 135 -1.21 -6.20 -8.67
CA GLY A 135 -0.13 -5.67 -7.84
C GLY A 135 1.19 -5.52 -8.59
N LEU A 136 2.02 -4.59 -8.13
CA LEU A 136 3.33 -4.30 -8.75
C LEU A 136 4.25 -5.53 -8.79
N LEU A 137 4.32 -6.34 -7.73
CA LEU A 137 5.13 -7.56 -7.75
C LEU A 137 4.56 -8.63 -8.70
N THR A 138 3.23 -8.67 -8.86
CA THR A 138 2.58 -9.62 -9.77
C THR A 138 2.97 -9.35 -11.22
N VAL A 139 2.90 -8.09 -11.66
CA VAL A 139 3.32 -7.74 -13.03
C VAL A 139 4.84 -7.87 -13.20
N ALA A 140 5.65 -7.53 -12.19
CA ALA A 140 7.10 -7.71 -12.23
C ALA A 140 7.49 -9.18 -12.46
N LEU A 141 6.85 -10.11 -11.72
CA LEU A 141 7.07 -11.55 -11.87
C LEU A 141 6.60 -12.06 -13.22
N SER A 142 5.44 -11.60 -13.69
CA SER A 142 4.90 -11.99 -15.01
C SER A 142 5.86 -11.61 -16.14
N ASP A 143 6.29 -10.35 -16.17
CA ASP A 143 7.21 -9.85 -17.21
C ASP A 143 8.60 -10.50 -17.08
N THR A 144 9.10 -10.73 -15.86
CA THR A 144 10.37 -11.46 -15.65
C THR A 144 10.31 -12.89 -16.17
N ARG A 145 9.16 -13.59 -16.06
CA ARG A 145 9.01 -14.94 -16.63
C ARG A 145 9.08 -14.93 -18.15
N VAL A 146 8.52 -13.91 -18.80
CA VAL A 146 8.64 -13.74 -20.25
C VAL A 146 10.09 -13.44 -20.64
N ALA A 147 10.76 -12.55 -19.89
CA ALA A 147 12.17 -12.26 -20.08
C ALA A 147 13.03 -13.53 -19.93
N ALA A 148 12.79 -14.36 -18.90
CA ALA A 148 13.52 -15.61 -18.69
C ALA A 148 13.30 -16.63 -19.81
N ALA A 149 12.05 -16.77 -20.30
CA ALA A 149 11.75 -17.64 -21.43
C ALA A 149 12.52 -17.20 -22.69
N HIS A 150 12.53 -15.90 -22.98
CA HIS A 150 13.27 -15.39 -24.13
C HIS A 150 14.78 -15.41 -23.93
N ALA A 151 15.29 -15.20 -22.72
CA ALA A 151 16.70 -15.38 -22.41
C ALA A 151 17.18 -16.81 -22.71
N LEU A 152 16.36 -17.82 -22.39
CA LEU A 152 16.64 -19.21 -22.71
C LEU A 152 16.58 -19.50 -24.21
N LEU A 153 15.69 -18.84 -24.95
CA LEU A 153 15.66 -18.97 -26.41
C LEU A 153 16.89 -18.29 -27.03
N THR A 154 17.25 -17.08 -26.59
CA THR A 154 18.48 -16.39 -27.02
C THR A 154 19.70 -17.28 -26.81
N SER A 155 19.84 -17.94 -25.65
CA SER A 155 21.03 -18.78 -25.38
C SER A 155 21.10 -20.07 -26.21
N LYS A 156 19.99 -20.47 -26.85
CA LYS A 156 19.89 -21.65 -27.73
C LYS A 156 19.95 -21.30 -29.22
N SER A 157 19.80 -20.03 -29.58
CA SER A 157 19.84 -19.57 -30.97
C SER A 157 21.26 -19.58 -31.53
N THR A 158 21.36 -19.80 -32.85
CA THR A 158 22.64 -19.84 -33.58
C THR A 158 22.74 -18.77 -34.66
N SER A 159 21.61 -18.26 -35.16
CA SER A 159 21.58 -17.16 -36.11
C SER A 159 21.60 -15.81 -35.40
N LEU A 160 22.25 -14.81 -36.01
CA LEU A 160 22.30 -13.45 -35.48
C LEU A 160 20.89 -12.84 -35.36
N ASP A 161 20.01 -13.13 -36.32
CA ASP A 161 18.65 -12.59 -36.34
C ASP A 161 17.80 -13.12 -35.17
N GLU A 162 17.86 -14.42 -34.87
CA GLU A 162 17.15 -15.00 -33.72
C GLU A 162 17.72 -14.50 -32.39
N LEU A 163 19.05 -14.40 -32.27
CA LEU A 163 19.73 -13.85 -31.10
C LEU A 163 19.21 -12.42 -30.83
N LYS A 164 19.17 -11.58 -31.87
CA LYS A 164 18.68 -10.21 -31.78
C LYS A 164 17.18 -10.13 -31.53
N LEU A 165 16.39 -11.03 -32.09
CA LEU A 165 14.94 -11.08 -31.88
C LEU A 165 14.62 -11.35 -30.42
N HIS A 166 15.17 -12.44 -29.86
CA HIS A 166 14.89 -12.83 -28.49
C HIS A 166 15.51 -11.88 -27.47
N ALA A 167 16.70 -11.33 -27.73
CA ALA A 167 17.23 -10.25 -26.90
C ALA A 167 16.31 -9.02 -26.89
N GLY A 168 15.68 -8.67 -28.03
CA GLY A 168 14.67 -7.61 -28.09
C GLY A 168 13.46 -7.90 -27.20
N HIS A 169 12.97 -9.14 -27.19
CA HIS A 169 11.87 -9.53 -26.31
C HIS A 169 12.25 -9.46 -24.82
N VAL A 170 13.50 -9.81 -24.46
CA VAL A 170 14.03 -9.60 -23.10
C VAL A 170 14.01 -8.12 -22.74
N LEU A 171 14.49 -7.24 -23.63
CA LEU A 171 14.44 -5.78 -23.41
C LEU A 171 13.02 -5.29 -23.21
N HIS A 172 12.07 -5.70 -24.05
CA HIS A 172 10.68 -5.28 -23.92
C HIS A 172 10.07 -5.71 -22.58
N ALA A 173 10.31 -6.96 -22.17
CA ALA A 173 9.80 -7.48 -20.91
C ALA A 173 10.42 -6.79 -19.68
N LEU A 174 11.70 -6.42 -19.74
CA LEU A 174 12.37 -5.76 -18.62
C LEU A 174 12.11 -4.24 -18.60
N ASP A 175 12.18 -3.58 -19.75
CA ASP A 175 12.01 -2.14 -19.93
C ASP A 175 11.47 -1.77 -21.33
N PRO A 176 10.13 -1.63 -21.47
CA PRO A 176 9.49 -1.18 -22.70
C PRO A 176 9.90 0.21 -23.19
N ALA A 177 10.53 1.05 -22.35
CA ALA A 177 11.06 2.33 -22.80
C ALA A 177 12.31 2.16 -23.67
N VAL A 178 13.04 1.05 -23.50
CA VAL A 178 14.21 0.68 -24.31
C VAL A 178 13.79 -0.05 -25.59
N GLU A 179 12.87 -1.01 -25.48
CA GLU A 179 12.31 -1.75 -26.62
C GLU A 179 10.77 -1.74 -26.55
N PRO A 180 10.09 -0.85 -27.30
CA PRO A 180 8.65 -0.64 -27.18
C PRO A 180 7.77 -1.82 -27.61
N LYS A 181 8.31 -2.76 -28.38
CA LYS A 181 7.54 -3.86 -28.96
C LYS A 181 8.11 -5.20 -28.55
N GLY A 182 7.23 -6.10 -28.12
CA GLY A 182 7.58 -7.48 -27.84
C GLY A 182 6.43 -8.19 -27.11
N PRO A 183 6.64 -9.47 -26.79
CA PRO A 183 5.77 -10.18 -25.85
C PRO A 183 6.08 -9.72 -24.43
N ALA A 184 5.06 -9.36 -23.66
CA ALA A 184 5.01 -9.15 -22.22
C ALA A 184 3.72 -8.34 -21.92
N SER A 185 3.59 -7.82 -20.71
CA SER A 185 2.49 -6.92 -20.37
C SER A 185 2.62 -5.52 -20.99
N GLY A 186 3.81 -5.13 -21.45
CA GLY A 186 4.13 -3.76 -21.87
C GLY A 186 4.35 -2.78 -20.72
N TYR A 187 4.40 -3.26 -19.47
CA TYR A 187 4.67 -2.42 -18.29
C TYR A 187 6.15 -2.40 -17.89
N GLY A 188 6.83 -3.54 -17.96
CA GLY A 188 8.25 -3.69 -17.68
C GLY A 188 8.55 -4.07 -16.24
N ALA A 189 9.36 -5.13 -16.06
CA ALA A 189 9.80 -5.58 -14.75
C ALA A 189 10.55 -4.49 -13.96
N LYS A 190 11.34 -3.63 -14.64
CA LYS A 190 12.08 -2.53 -14.00
C LYS A 190 11.16 -1.50 -13.35
N LYS A 191 10.18 -1.00 -14.11
CA LYS A 191 9.19 -0.03 -13.63
C LYS A 191 8.37 -0.62 -12.47
N ALA A 192 7.97 -1.88 -12.59
CA ALA A 192 7.21 -2.58 -11.56
C ALA A 192 8.00 -2.76 -10.27
N THR A 193 9.25 -3.20 -10.36
CA THR A 193 10.16 -3.40 -9.22
C THR A 193 10.46 -2.08 -8.51
N ALA A 194 10.73 -1.01 -9.26
CA ALA A 194 10.93 0.34 -8.71
C ALA A 194 9.67 0.88 -8.02
N GLY A 195 8.50 0.70 -8.62
CA GLY A 195 7.23 1.08 -7.98
C GLY A 195 6.96 0.28 -6.70
N ALA A 196 7.25 -1.02 -6.71
CA ALA A 196 7.12 -1.86 -5.51
C ALA A 196 8.05 -1.37 -4.39
N LEU A 197 9.32 -1.09 -4.71
CA LEU A 197 10.30 -0.53 -3.78
C LEU A 197 9.81 0.78 -3.15
N GLN A 198 9.27 1.69 -3.97
CA GLN A 198 8.73 2.97 -3.49
C GLN A 198 7.58 2.77 -2.50
N HIS A 199 6.62 1.90 -2.83
CA HIS A 199 5.47 1.66 -1.95
C HIS A 199 5.84 0.91 -0.67
N VAL A 200 6.81 0.00 -0.72
CA VAL A 200 7.38 -0.61 0.50
C VAL A 200 7.99 0.46 1.40
N GLY A 201 8.75 1.40 0.83
CA GLY A 201 9.29 2.55 1.55
C GLY A 201 8.20 3.43 2.17
N PHE A 202 7.12 3.72 1.43
CA PHE A 202 5.99 4.48 1.97
C PHE A 202 5.28 3.75 3.11
N ALA A 203 5.10 2.42 3.02
CA ALA A 203 4.52 1.64 4.10
C ALA A 203 5.37 1.73 5.38
N ALA A 204 6.69 1.65 5.26
CA ALA A 204 7.62 1.76 6.39
C ALA A 204 7.65 3.15 7.02
N ALA A 205 7.43 4.19 6.20
CA ALA A 205 7.50 5.60 6.60
C ALA A 205 6.22 6.12 7.26
N VAL A 206 5.14 5.32 7.31
CA VAL A 206 3.95 5.72 8.09
C VAL A 206 4.32 5.72 9.57
N ASP A 207 4.03 6.81 10.28
CA ASP A 207 4.37 6.98 11.70
C ASP A 207 3.87 5.80 12.55
N THR A 208 2.66 5.34 12.24
CA THR A 208 1.97 4.26 12.94
C THR A 208 2.29 2.85 12.40
N ALA A 209 3.24 2.72 11.47
CA ALA A 209 3.68 1.42 10.99
C ALA A 209 4.30 0.58 12.12
N SER A 210 3.90 -0.68 12.20
CA SER A 210 4.40 -1.63 13.19
C SER A 210 5.90 -1.88 13.05
N ALA A 211 6.55 -2.32 14.13
CA ALA A 211 7.96 -2.71 14.09
C ALA A 211 8.22 -3.81 13.06
N GLU A 212 7.25 -4.72 12.87
CA GLU A 212 7.30 -5.81 11.90
C GLU A 212 7.20 -5.31 10.45
N VAL A 213 6.35 -4.31 10.18
CA VAL A 213 6.32 -3.65 8.87
C VAL A 213 7.66 -2.98 8.58
N LYS A 214 8.20 -2.22 9.54
CA LYS A 214 9.48 -1.51 9.37
C LYS A 214 10.64 -2.47 9.12
N SER A 215 10.73 -3.55 9.89
CA SER A 215 11.81 -4.55 9.74
C SER A 215 11.73 -5.29 8.40
N ARG A 216 10.55 -5.78 8.02
CA ARG A 216 10.36 -6.50 6.74
C ARG A 216 10.50 -5.59 5.53
N ALA A 217 10.01 -4.36 5.63
CA ALA A 217 10.15 -3.39 4.56
C ALA A 217 11.62 -3.09 4.26
N ALA A 218 12.50 -3.07 5.27
CA ALA A 218 13.94 -2.94 5.05
C ALA A 218 14.51 -4.14 4.26
N VAL A 219 14.14 -5.37 4.62
CA VAL A 219 14.57 -6.58 3.90
C VAL A 219 14.07 -6.59 2.46
N VAL A 220 12.78 -6.30 2.24
CA VAL A 220 12.19 -6.23 0.89
C VAL A 220 12.85 -5.12 0.08
N SER A 221 13.09 -3.94 0.67
CA SER A 221 13.69 -2.81 -0.03
C SER A 221 15.12 -3.11 -0.49
N ALA A 222 15.92 -3.76 0.37
CA ALA A 222 17.27 -4.21 0.01
C ALA A 222 17.21 -5.21 -1.16
N GLY A 223 16.35 -6.23 -1.05
CA GLY A 223 16.19 -7.25 -2.09
C GLY A 223 15.69 -6.69 -3.43
N LEU A 224 14.74 -5.75 -3.43
CA LEU A 224 14.26 -5.09 -4.65
C LEU A 224 15.31 -4.14 -5.25
N THR A 225 16.18 -3.55 -4.44
CA THR A 225 17.31 -2.75 -4.91
C THR A 225 18.32 -3.61 -5.66
N GLU A 226 18.70 -4.75 -5.08
CA GLU A 226 19.57 -5.74 -5.72
C GLU A 226 18.93 -6.30 -7.01
N THR A 227 17.63 -6.58 -6.97
CA THR A 227 16.85 -7.05 -8.12
C THR A 227 16.87 -6.03 -9.26
N ASN A 228 16.68 -4.74 -8.96
CA ASN A 228 16.80 -3.67 -9.98
C ASN A 228 18.20 -3.60 -10.57
N ALA A 229 19.25 -3.76 -9.76
CA ALA A 229 20.62 -3.81 -10.28
C ALA A 229 20.85 -5.03 -11.20
N ALA A 230 20.24 -6.18 -10.89
CA ALA A 230 20.27 -7.34 -11.78
C ALA A 230 19.50 -7.11 -13.10
N ILE A 231 18.36 -6.41 -13.04
CA ILE A 231 17.61 -5.98 -14.23
C ILE A 231 18.49 -5.07 -15.10
N ASP A 232 19.19 -4.10 -14.52
CA ASP A 232 20.07 -3.20 -15.26
C ASP A 232 21.21 -3.96 -15.96
N ARG A 233 21.82 -4.96 -15.29
CA ARG A 233 22.81 -5.84 -15.94
C ARG A 233 22.21 -6.62 -17.12
N ALA A 234 21.02 -7.19 -16.96
CA ALA A 234 20.34 -7.93 -18.03
C ALA A 234 19.99 -7.04 -19.23
N LEU A 235 19.56 -5.79 -18.99
CA LEU A 235 19.30 -4.81 -20.04
C LEU A 235 20.55 -4.50 -20.85
N VAL A 236 21.68 -4.26 -20.18
CA VAL A 236 22.96 -3.99 -20.87
C VAL A 236 23.39 -5.18 -21.74
N VAL A 237 23.33 -6.40 -21.21
CA VAL A 237 23.68 -7.61 -21.99
C VAL A 237 22.77 -7.76 -23.21
N ALA A 238 21.45 -7.59 -23.04
CA ALA A 238 20.51 -7.71 -24.15
C ALA A 238 20.69 -6.61 -25.20
N GLN A 239 20.99 -5.37 -24.80
CA GLN A 239 21.34 -4.28 -25.72
C GLN A 239 22.60 -4.59 -26.52
N ASN A 240 23.64 -5.15 -25.89
CA ASN A 240 24.86 -5.55 -26.58
C ASN A 240 24.61 -6.65 -27.61
N ILE A 241 23.72 -7.62 -27.31
CA ILE A 241 23.30 -8.63 -28.30
C ILE A 241 22.56 -7.97 -29.48
N ARG A 242 21.68 -7.00 -29.22
CA ARG A 242 20.99 -6.24 -30.29
C ARG A 242 21.96 -5.51 -31.22
N ALA A 243 23.03 -4.95 -30.66
CA ALA A 243 24.05 -4.20 -31.38
C ALA A 243 25.10 -5.08 -32.09
N ALA A 244 25.23 -6.35 -31.72
CA ALA A 244 26.24 -7.25 -32.26
C ALA A 244 26.19 -7.36 -33.80
N THR A 245 27.34 -7.43 -34.46
CA THR A 245 27.45 -7.52 -35.93
C THR A 245 27.76 -8.93 -36.41
N SER A 246 28.09 -9.86 -35.50
CA SER A 246 28.36 -11.26 -35.80
C SER A 246 27.63 -12.20 -34.85
N PRO A 247 27.25 -13.43 -35.30
CA PRO A 247 26.68 -14.44 -34.42
C PRO A 247 27.58 -14.82 -33.24
N ALA A 248 28.91 -14.83 -33.44
CA ALA A 248 29.87 -15.24 -32.42
C ALA A 248 29.87 -14.28 -31.21
N ASP A 249 29.87 -12.97 -31.47
CA ASP A 249 29.87 -11.95 -30.41
C ASP A 249 28.56 -11.99 -29.62
N ALA A 250 27.43 -12.13 -30.32
CA ALA A 250 26.11 -12.25 -29.71
C ALA A 250 25.96 -13.53 -28.87
N ALA A 251 26.49 -14.68 -29.35
CA ALA A 251 26.35 -15.97 -28.68
C ALA A 251 27.10 -16.05 -27.35
N ALA A 252 28.22 -15.33 -27.19
CA ALA A 252 28.94 -15.26 -25.92
C ALA A 252 28.06 -14.58 -24.85
N LEU A 253 27.53 -13.40 -25.16
CA LEU A 253 26.65 -12.61 -24.28
C LEU A 253 25.32 -13.33 -24.00
N ALA A 254 24.77 -14.03 -25.00
CA ALA A 254 23.50 -14.74 -24.89
C ALA A 254 23.48 -15.79 -23.77
N ARG A 255 24.64 -16.36 -23.40
CA ARG A 255 24.75 -17.35 -22.33
C ARG A 255 24.63 -16.74 -20.93
N GLU A 256 24.77 -15.43 -20.79
CA GLU A 256 24.66 -14.73 -19.50
C GLU A 256 23.20 -14.43 -19.11
N LEU A 257 22.34 -14.19 -20.10
CA LEU A 257 20.94 -13.78 -19.87
C LEU A 257 20.13 -14.77 -19.01
N PRO A 258 20.21 -16.10 -19.18
CA PRO A 258 19.46 -17.03 -18.35
C PRO A 258 19.79 -16.93 -16.85
N ALA A 259 21.08 -16.73 -16.52
CA ALA A 259 21.50 -16.61 -15.12
C ALA A 259 20.99 -15.30 -14.50
N LEU A 260 21.09 -14.17 -15.23
CA LEU A 260 20.60 -12.87 -14.76
C LEU A 260 19.07 -12.88 -14.59
N THR A 261 18.32 -13.43 -15.55
CA THR A 261 16.85 -13.51 -15.43
C THR A 261 16.39 -14.46 -14.32
N ALA A 262 17.15 -15.53 -14.03
CA ALA A 262 16.91 -16.37 -12.86
C ALA A 262 17.21 -15.64 -11.54
N GLU A 263 18.28 -14.84 -11.47
CA GLU A 263 18.60 -13.99 -10.31
C GLU A 263 17.46 -13.00 -10.02
N ILE A 264 16.97 -12.31 -11.06
CA ILE A 264 15.84 -11.37 -10.96
C ILE A 264 14.58 -12.08 -10.44
N GLY A 265 14.24 -13.24 -11.03
CA GLY A 265 13.09 -14.04 -10.61
C GLY A 265 13.18 -14.44 -9.13
N ALA A 266 14.34 -14.95 -8.69
CA ALA A 266 14.56 -15.33 -7.31
C ALA A 266 14.48 -14.13 -6.34
N GLY A 267 14.98 -12.96 -6.75
CA GLY A 267 14.85 -11.72 -5.99
C GLY A 267 13.39 -11.30 -5.78
N LEU A 268 12.59 -11.35 -6.85
CA LEU A 268 11.16 -11.04 -6.80
C LEU A 268 10.35 -12.05 -5.98
N ASP A 269 10.65 -13.35 -6.10
CA ASP A 269 9.99 -14.40 -5.31
C ASP A 269 10.26 -14.22 -3.80
N ARG A 270 11.51 -13.91 -3.43
CA ARG A 270 11.87 -13.57 -2.04
C ARG A 270 11.12 -12.35 -1.54
N ALA A 271 11.08 -11.27 -2.33
CA ALA A 271 10.34 -10.06 -1.98
C ALA A 271 8.84 -10.36 -1.79
N GLN A 272 8.25 -11.16 -2.68
CA GLN A 272 6.85 -11.56 -2.58
C GLN A 272 6.58 -12.37 -1.31
N GLN A 273 7.49 -13.27 -0.92
CA GLN A 273 7.37 -14.04 0.31
C GLN A 273 7.41 -13.14 1.55
N GLU A 274 8.36 -12.21 1.62
CA GLU A 274 8.45 -11.25 2.73
C GLU A 274 7.24 -10.34 2.82
N MET A 275 6.71 -9.90 1.67
CA MET A 275 5.45 -9.12 1.63
C MET A 275 4.24 -9.92 2.12
N ARG A 276 4.15 -11.22 1.83
CA ARG A 276 3.09 -12.09 2.41
C ARG A 276 3.21 -12.21 3.92
N LEU A 277 4.43 -12.31 4.44
CA LEU A 277 4.66 -12.33 5.89
C LEU A 277 4.29 -10.99 6.53
N MET A 278 4.62 -9.88 5.89
CA MET A 278 4.21 -8.53 6.30
C MET A 278 2.68 -8.38 6.31
N MET A 279 1.98 -8.84 5.26
CA MET A 279 0.51 -8.85 5.22
C MET A 279 -0.09 -9.64 6.39
N LYS A 280 0.44 -10.84 6.65
CA LYS A 280 -0.02 -11.68 7.76
C LYS A 280 0.17 -10.98 9.12
N ALA A 281 1.30 -10.31 9.33
CA ALA A 281 1.56 -9.55 10.55
C ALA A 281 0.57 -8.38 10.75
N GLU A 282 0.08 -7.83 9.64
CA GLU A 282 -0.86 -6.70 9.61
C GLU A 282 -2.34 -7.13 9.56
N GLY A 283 -2.63 -8.44 9.65
CA GLY A 283 -4.00 -8.97 9.63
C GLY A 283 -4.69 -8.88 8.27
N LEU A 284 -3.91 -8.87 7.18
CA LEU A 284 -4.37 -8.83 5.79
C LEU A 284 -4.51 -10.22 5.16
#